data_AF-A0A382RKC8-F1
#
_entry.id   AF-A0A382RKC8-F1
#
_cell.length_a   1.000
_cell.length_b   1.000
_cell.length_c   1.000
_cell.angle_alpha   90.00
_cell.angle_beta   90.00
_cell.angle_gamma   90.00
#
_symmetry.space_group_name_H-M   'P 1'
#
loop_
_entity.id
_entity.type
_entity.pdbx_description
1 polymer ?
#
loop_
_entity_poly.entity_id
_entity_poly.type
_entity_poly.pdbx_seq_one_letter_code
_entity_poly.pdbx_strand_id
1 'polypeptide(L)'
;MKLISLAIYVSFVNFLFINPIFAAEVLATPTKYEVTMKKVELCTSSACTTTTLLAEKDGTFDIASASAGADVGDWITGYALEVGTTYTHIKATISSTFTIRGYITDDNSNGLSEDYCVTAASPLTASSGTSPAVVAESSATTNADMSYEVPNYLDADNGSFYGTTTKTTFDANGLTKVNDAATFTWIAALSSSYTPSASSAPKITISFDVTNQLGAAGVNVSGNWQCAIYVKPPTVGVSLTD
;
A
#
# COMPACT_ATOMS: atom_id res chain seq x y z
N MET A 1 -25.14 22.45 -30.21
CA MET A 1 -24.14 21.39 -30.48
C MET A 1 -23.55 20.97 -29.15
N LYS A 2 -23.79 19.73 -28.71
CA LYS A 2 -23.22 19.18 -27.47
C LYS A 2 -21.77 18.78 -27.76
N LEU A 3 -20.82 19.42 -27.09
CA LEU A 3 -19.42 18.99 -27.07
C LEU A 3 -19.34 17.77 -26.16
N ILE A 4 -19.07 16.61 -26.75
CA ILE A 4 -18.79 15.38 -26.03
C ILE A 4 -17.32 15.47 -25.62
N SER A 5 -17.09 15.65 -24.32
CA SER A 5 -15.76 15.57 -23.71
C SER A 5 -15.30 14.12 -23.77
N LEU A 6 -14.36 13.81 -24.65
CA LEU A 6 -13.71 12.50 -24.71
C LEU A 6 -12.67 12.45 -23.57
N ALA A 7 -13.06 11.88 -22.43
CA ALA A 7 -12.12 11.52 -21.38
C ALA A 7 -11.33 10.29 -21.85
N ILE A 8 -10.10 10.52 -22.29
CA ILE A 8 -9.14 9.44 -22.58
C ILE A 8 -8.69 8.88 -21.24
N TYR A 9 -9.30 7.78 -20.80
CA TYR A 9 -8.73 6.96 -19.74
C TYR A 9 -7.53 6.22 -20.33
N VAL A 10 -6.33 6.71 -20.02
CA VAL A 10 -5.11 5.93 -20.23
C VAL A 10 -5.16 4.76 -19.25
N SER A 11 -5.58 3.59 -19.75
CA SER A 11 -5.43 2.32 -19.04
C SER A 11 -3.94 2.07 -18.88
N PHE A 12 -3.43 2.25 -17.65
CA PHE A 12 -2.11 1.78 -17.29
C PHE A 12 -2.12 0.26 -17.42
N VAL A 13 -1.31 -0.24 -18.35
CA VAL A 13 -1.01 -1.66 -18.50
C VAL A 13 -0.58 -2.20 -17.13
N ASN A 14 -1.21 -3.30 -16.70
CA ASN A 14 -0.90 -4.09 -15.51
C ASN A 14 0.59 -4.03 -15.12
N PHE A 15 0.91 -3.24 -14.10
CA PHE A 15 2.20 -3.31 -13.40
C PHE A 15 1.97 -4.12 -12.12
N LEU A 16 2.35 -5.39 -12.19
CA LEU A 16 2.11 -6.38 -11.14
C LEU A 16 3.28 -6.37 -10.14
N PHE A 17 2.98 -6.64 -8.86
CA PHE A 17 3.92 -6.60 -7.73
C PHE A 17 4.87 -7.80 -7.71
N ILE A 18 4.52 -8.87 -8.42
CA ILE A 18 5.18 -10.17 -8.39
C ILE A 18 4.91 -10.83 -9.76
N ASN A 19 5.91 -11.40 -10.43
CA ASN A 19 5.68 -12.55 -11.32
C ASN A 19 5.95 -13.80 -10.48
N PRO A 20 4.96 -14.32 -9.74
CA PRO A 20 5.15 -15.65 -9.19
C PRO A 20 5.31 -16.61 -10.37
N ILE A 21 6.05 -17.70 -10.18
CA ILE A 21 6.14 -18.81 -11.13
C ILE A 21 4.75 -19.51 -11.29
N PHE A 22 3.75 -19.04 -10.53
CA PHE A 22 2.37 -19.50 -10.51
C PHE A 22 1.55 -18.70 -11.53
N ALA A 23 0.95 -19.42 -12.48
CA ALA A 23 0.08 -18.83 -13.49
C ALA A 23 -1.17 -18.23 -12.80
N ALA A 24 -1.50 -16.99 -13.16
CA ALA A 24 -2.67 -16.20 -12.75
C ALA A 24 -2.72 -15.72 -11.28
N GLU A 25 -2.81 -14.39 -11.17
CA GLU A 25 -2.89 -13.66 -9.91
C GLU A 25 -4.36 -13.40 -9.57
N VAL A 26 -4.79 -13.84 -8.40
CA VAL A 26 -6.17 -13.64 -7.94
C VAL A 26 -6.21 -12.56 -6.88
N LEU A 27 -6.96 -11.50 -7.17
CA LEU A 27 -6.99 -10.28 -6.38
C LEU A 27 -8.39 -10.02 -5.82
N ALA A 28 -8.42 -9.41 -4.64
CA ALA A 28 -9.63 -8.94 -3.99
C ALA A 28 -9.40 -7.58 -3.34
N THR A 29 -10.48 -6.94 -2.91
CA THR A 29 -10.42 -5.71 -2.13
C THR A 29 -10.43 -6.08 -0.64
N PRO A 30 -9.43 -5.68 0.16
CA PRO A 30 -9.42 -5.97 1.59
C PRO A 30 -10.55 -5.21 2.28
N THR A 31 -11.15 -5.83 3.29
CA THR A 31 -12.16 -5.21 4.17
C THR A 31 -11.55 -4.39 5.31
N LYS A 32 -10.27 -4.62 5.59
CA LYS A 32 -9.41 -3.79 6.44
C LYS A 32 -8.03 -3.78 5.83
N TYR A 33 -7.45 -2.59 5.73
CA TYR A 33 -6.05 -2.40 5.42
C TYR A 33 -5.55 -1.28 6.34
N GLU A 34 -5.07 -1.65 7.52
CA GLU A 34 -4.71 -0.73 8.57
C GLU A 34 -3.21 -0.45 8.56
N VAL A 35 -2.86 0.83 8.38
CA VAL A 35 -1.48 1.31 8.29
C VAL A 35 -1.19 2.27 9.44
N THR A 36 0.02 2.24 9.96
CA THR A 36 0.47 3.20 10.97
C THR A 36 1.47 4.19 10.38
N MET A 37 1.07 5.44 10.22
CA MET A 37 1.97 6.54 9.85
C MET A 37 2.69 7.05 11.10
N LYS A 38 3.98 7.38 10.93
CA LYS A 38 4.88 7.88 11.98
C LYS A 38 5.24 9.34 11.75
N LYS A 39 5.36 9.72 10.49
CA LYS A 39 5.80 11.04 10.07
C LYS A 39 5.28 11.37 8.68
N VAL A 40 4.89 12.61 8.46
CA VAL A 40 4.53 13.13 7.13
C VAL A 40 5.18 14.51 6.92
N GLU A 41 5.74 14.70 5.74
CA GLU A 41 6.51 15.88 5.36
C GLU A 41 6.23 16.28 3.91
N LEU A 42 6.31 17.57 3.58
CA LEU A 42 6.32 18.04 2.20
C LEU A 42 7.74 18.24 1.68
N CYS A 43 7.90 18.12 0.38
CA CYS A 43 9.16 18.32 -0.31
C CYS A 43 9.00 19.22 -1.53
N THR A 44 10.10 19.87 -1.92
CA THR A 44 10.18 20.71 -3.12
C THR A 44 10.62 19.91 -4.36
N SER A 45 11.04 18.65 -4.20
CA SER A 45 11.46 17.75 -5.28
C SER A 45 11.22 16.28 -4.95
N SER A 46 11.29 15.42 -5.96
CA SER A 46 11.11 13.96 -5.85
C SER A 46 12.19 13.26 -5.03
N ALA A 47 13.36 13.87 -4.87
CA ALA A 47 14.41 13.32 -4.00
C ALA A 47 14.09 13.49 -2.50
N CYS A 48 13.20 14.43 -2.15
CA CYS A 48 12.78 14.71 -0.76
C CYS A 48 13.95 14.82 0.25
N THR A 49 15.04 15.46 -0.15
CA THR A 49 16.22 15.70 0.71
C THR A 49 16.04 16.92 1.62
N THR A 50 15.23 17.90 1.19
CA THR A 50 14.78 19.04 2.00
C THR A 50 13.29 18.92 2.22
N THR A 51 12.88 18.92 3.49
CA THR A 51 11.50 18.65 3.90
C THR A 51 10.94 19.75 4.79
N THR A 52 9.63 19.93 4.76
CA THR A 52 8.86 20.71 5.73
C THR A 52 7.96 19.74 6.49
N LEU A 53 8.09 19.71 7.81
CA LEU A 53 7.34 18.81 8.66
C LEU A 53 5.85 19.16 8.69
N LEU A 54 4.98 18.17 8.46
CA LEU A 54 3.54 18.30 8.65
C LEU A 54 3.05 17.64 9.94
N ALA A 55 3.54 16.43 10.23
CA ALA A 55 3.21 15.70 11.46
C ALA A 55 4.32 14.69 11.81
N GLU A 56 4.57 14.49 13.11
CA GLU A 56 5.46 13.44 13.64
C GLU A 56 4.88 12.91 14.95
N LYS A 57 4.11 11.83 14.85
CA LYS A 57 3.46 11.10 15.95
C LYS A 57 2.94 9.77 15.39
N ASP A 58 2.47 8.87 16.23
CA ASP A 58 1.81 7.67 15.74
C ASP A 58 0.36 7.99 15.31
N GLY A 59 -0.04 7.52 14.14
CA GLY A 59 -1.42 7.57 13.65
C GLY A 59 -1.75 6.29 12.90
N THR A 60 -2.79 5.57 13.32
CA THR A 60 -3.21 4.31 12.71
C THR A 60 -4.53 4.51 11.98
N PHE A 61 -4.59 4.11 10.72
CA PHE A 61 -5.72 4.38 9.82
C PHE A 61 -6.06 3.12 9.03
N ASP A 62 -7.34 2.75 9.01
CA ASP A 62 -7.84 1.74 8.10
C ASP A 62 -8.08 2.38 6.73
N ILE A 63 -7.11 2.26 5.81
CA ILE A 63 -7.18 2.86 4.47
C ILE A 63 -8.16 2.15 3.53
N ALA A 64 -8.79 1.05 3.97
CA ALA A 64 -9.95 0.48 3.31
C ALA A 64 -11.26 1.20 3.66
N SER A 65 -11.27 2.03 4.72
CA SER A 65 -12.43 2.82 5.12
C SER A 65 -12.64 4.03 4.21
N ALA A 66 -13.90 4.36 3.92
CA ALA A 66 -14.27 5.59 3.23
C ALA A 66 -13.89 6.87 4.01
N SER A 67 -13.67 6.78 5.33
CA SER A 67 -13.27 7.91 6.18
C SER A 67 -11.76 8.17 6.21
N ALA A 68 -10.94 7.22 5.74
CA ALA A 68 -9.50 7.21 5.99
C ALA A 68 -8.79 8.52 5.59
N GLY A 69 -9.18 9.10 4.46
CA GLY A 69 -8.62 10.37 4.00
C GLY A 69 -8.91 11.55 4.93
N ALA A 70 -10.12 11.60 5.49
CA ALA A 70 -10.51 12.61 6.47
C ALA A 70 -9.77 12.38 7.81
N ASP A 71 -9.71 11.14 8.27
CA ASP A 71 -9.03 10.77 9.52
C ASP A 71 -7.54 11.13 9.48
N VAL A 72 -6.87 10.91 8.34
CA VAL A 72 -5.48 11.34 8.13
C VAL A 72 -5.37 12.86 8.08
N GLY A 73 -6.29 13.55 7.39
CA GLY A 73 -6.32 15.02 7.35
C GLY A 73 -6.43 15.65 8.73
N ASP A 74 -7.29 15.10 9.59
CA ASP A 74 -7.48 15.55 10.99
C ASP A 74 -6.29 15.17 11.88
N TRP A 75 -5.51 14.17 11.51
CA TRP A 75 -4.28 13.82 12.20
C TRP A 75 -3.12 14.78 11.86
N ILE A 76 -3.08 15.30 10.62
CA ILE A 76 -2.12 16.30 10.13
C ILE A 76 -2.60 17.71 10.50
N THR A 77 -2.29 18.14 11.72
CA THR A 77 -2.75 19.43 12.25
C THR A 77 -1.61 20.32 12.72
N GLY A 78 -1.79 21.64 12.59
CA GLY A 78 -0.92 22.64 13.23
C GLY A 78 0.42 22.84 12.54
N TYR A 79 0.51 22.53 11.24
CA TYR A 79 1.71 22.79 10.43
C TYR A 79 1.72 24.23 9.90
N ALA A 80 2.92 24.71 9.57
CA ALA A 80 3.14 25.99 8.90
C ALA A 80 4.00 25.75 7.66
N LEU A 81 3.63 26.38 6.55
CA LEU A 81 4.37 26.31 5.30
C LEU A 81 5.07 27.64 5.04
N GLU A 82 6.26 27.59 4.45
CA GLU A 82 7.02 28.78 4.10
C GLU A 82 6.39 29.48 2.90
N VAL A 83 6.02 30.75 3.07
CA VAL A 83 5.40 31.56 2.01
C VAL A 83 6.34 31.67 0.80
N GLY A 84 5.81 31.41 -0.39
CA GLY A 84 6.57 31.44 -1.64
C GLY A 84 7.36 30.17 -1.95
N THR A 85 7.47 29.22 -1.02
CA THR A 85 8.10 27.92 -1.28
C THR A 85 7.15 27.01 -2.05
N THR A 86 7.60 26.47 -3.20
CA THR A 86 6.77 25.58 -4.02
C THR A 86 7.00 24.13 -3.64
N TYR A 87 5.98 23.51 -3.06
CA TYR A 87 5.95 22.09 -2.71
C TYR A 87 5.42 21.28 -3.88
N THR A 88 6.05 20.15 -4.16
CA THR A 88 5.72 19.29 -5.30
C THR A 88 5.52 17.83 -4.91
N HIS A 89 6.02 17.41 -3.76
CA HIS A 89 5.96 16.03 -3.30
C HIS A 89 5.62 15.96 -1.80
N ILE A 90 5.19 14.78 -1.38
CA ILE A 90 4.98 14.39 0.00
C ILE A 90 5.86 13.18 0.30
N LYS A 91 6.35 13.11 1.55
CA LYS A 91 7.06 11.97 2.10
C LYS A 91 6.36 11.51 3.36
N ALA A 92 6.13 10.21 3.48
CA ALA A 92 5.65 9.59 4.71
C ALA A 92 6.66 8.55 5.21
N THR A 93 6.79 8.46 6.53
CA THR A 93 7.41 7.33 7.23
C THR A 93 6.30 6.49 7.83
N ILE A 94 6.26 5.21 7.48
CA ILE A 94 5.15 4.30 7.75
C ILE A 94 5.72 3.04 8.43
N SER A 95 4.99 2.47 9.38
CA SER A 95 5.36 1.18 9.97
C SER A 95 5.44 0.08 8.91
N SER A 96 6.46 -0.77 8.98
CA SER A 96 6.63 -1.93 8.09
C SER A 96 5.64 -3.06 8.33
N THR A 97 4.76 -2.94 9.34
CA THR A 97 3.74 -3.93 9.65
C THR A 97 2.35 -3.33 9.54
N PHE A 98 1.45 -4.07 8.90
CA PHE A 98 0.05 -3.70 8.68
C PHE A 98 -0.88 -4.73 9.29
N THR A 99 -2.10 -4.31 9.62
CA THR A 99 -3.21 -5.24 9.92
C THR A 99 -4.10 -5.34 8.69
N ILE A 100 -4.25 -6.52 8.13
CA ILE A 100 -5.07 -6.76 6.94
C ILE A 100 -6.21 -7.74 7.25
N ARG A 101 -7.36 -7.57 6.59
CA ARG A 101 -8.47 -8.53 6.68
C ARG A 101 -9.23 -8.63 5.37
N GLY A 102 -9.51 -9.85 4.93
CA GLY A 102 -10.38 -10.11 3.79
C GLY A 102 -10.31 -11.55 3.34
N TYR A 103 -10.86 -11.79 2.15
CA TYR A 103 -10.77 -13.08 1.48
C TYR A 103 -10.63 -12.87 -0.02
N ILE A 104 -10.01 -13.83 -0.67
CA ILE A 104 -9.88 -13.96 -2.12
C ILE A 104 -10.70 -15.19 -2.53
N THR A 105 -11.52 -15.07 -3.57
CA THR A 105 -12.19 -16.23 -4.18
C THR A 105 -11.19 -16.88 -5.13
N ASP A 106 -10.91 -18.16 -4.94
CA ASP A 106 -10.05 -18.91 -5.84
C ASP A 106 -10.71 -19.05 -7.21
N ASP A 107 -9.92 -18.94 -8.27
CA ASP A 107 -10.35 -19.13 -9.66
C ASP A 107 -9.80 -20.44 -10.27
N ASN A 108 -9.24 -21.32 -9.41
CA ASN A 108 -8.61 -22.59 -9.75
C ASN A 108 -7.41 -22.48 -10.70
N SER A 109 -6.79 -21.30 -10.82
CA SER A 109 -5.69 -21.05 -11.76
C SER A 109 -4.29 -21.19 -11.14
N ASN A 110 -4.21 -21.20 -9.81
CA ASN A 110 -3.00 -21.01 -9.00
C ASN A 110 -2.58 -22.28 -8.22
N GLY A 111 -3.18 -23.44 -8.55
CA GLY A 111 -2.89 -24.73 -7.91
C GLY A 111 -3.65 -24.98 -6.59
N LEU A 112 -4.53 -24.07 -6.20
CA LEU A 112 -5.42 -24.23 -5.05
C LEU A 112 -6.64 -25.10 -5.39
N SER A 113 -7.22 -25.73 -4.36
CA SER A 113 -8.30 -26.72 -4.49
C SER A 113 -9.61 -26.36 -3.79
N GLU A 114 -9.56 -25.46 -2.81
CA GLU A 114 -10.77 -24.92 -2.16
C GLU A 114 -11.17 -23.55 -2.73
N ASP A 115 -12.40 -23.13 -2.44
CA ASP A 115 -13.03 -21.93 -3.02
C ASP A 115 -12.40 -20.59 -2.58
N TYR A 116 -11.69 -20.54 -1.44
CA TYR A 116 -11.21 -19.29 -0.85
C TYR A 116 -9.83 -19.35 -0.20
N CYS A 117 -9.16 -18.21 -0.27
CA CYS A 117 -8.05 -17.85 0.61
C CYS A 117 -8.50 -16.76 1.58
N VAL A 118 -8.39 -16.99 2.90
CA VAL A 118 -8.88 -16.08 3.94
C VAL A 118 -7.76 -15.58 4.83
N THR A 119 -7.76 -14.31 5.22
CA THR A 119 -6.84 -13.82 6.26
C THR A 119 -7.16 -14.49 7.60
N ALA A 120 -6.12 -14.83 8.38
CA ALA A 120 -6.28 -15.54 9.65
C ALA A 120 -5.45 -14.89 10.77
N ALA A 121 -6.00 -14.85 11.98
CA ALA A 121 -5.30 -14.32 13.16
C ALA A 121 -4.08 -15.15 13.57
N SER A 122 -4.05 -16.43 13.17
CA SER A 122 -2.95 -17.35 13.41
C SER A 122 -2.66 -18.11 12.12
N PRO A 123 -1.90 -17.51 11.19
CA PRO A 123 -1.50 -18.19 9.98
C PRO A 123 -0.57 -19.37 10.30
N LEU A 124 -0.51 -20.36 9.41
CA LEU A 124 0.41 -21.50 9.51
C LEU A 124 1.87 -21.04 9.47
N THR A 125 2.14 -19.96 8.73
CA THR A 125 3.41 -19.24 8.74
C THR A 125 3.13 -17.75 8.79
N ALA A 126 3.72 -17.04 9.75
CA ALA A 126 3.58 -15.60 9.85
C ALA A 126 4.27 -14.90 8.68
N SER A 127 3.70 -13.77 8.25
CA SER A 127 4.38 -12.87 7.31
C SER A 127 5.68 -12.36 7.90
N SER A 128 6.69 -12.18 7.05
CA SER A 128 7.95 -11.53 7.38
C SER A 128 8.43 -10.69 6.20
N GLY A 129 9.53 -9.95 6.38
CA GLY A 129 10.23 -9.28 5.29
C GLY A 129 10.72 -10.21 4.17
N THR A 130 10.75 -11.54 4.38
CA THR A 130 11.24 -12.51 3.39
C THR A 130 10.17 -13.45 2.85
N SER A 131 9.03 -13.59 3.52
CA SER A 131 7.96 -14.52 3.14
C SER A 131 6.56 -13.98 3.44
N PRO A 132 5.55 -14.36 2.64
CA PRO A 132 4.16 -14.00 2.89
C PRO A 132 3.60 -14.73 4.12
N ALA A 133 2.43 -14.31 4.59
CA ALA A 133 1.66 -15.12 5.52
C ALA A 133 1.08 -16.34 4.78
N VAL A 134 1.22 -17.54 5.33
CA VAL A 134 0.65 -18.76 4.75
C VAL A 134 -0.52 -19.23 5.61
N VAL A 135 -1.67 -19.46 4.98
CA VAL A 135 -2.91 -19.91 5.61
C VAL A 135 -3.45 -21.13 4.88
N ALA A 136 -4.27 -21.91 5.58
CA ALA A 136 -5.01 -22.99 4.96
C ALA A 136 -6.02 -22.46 3.93
N GLU A 137 -6.22 -23.26 2.89
CA GLU A 137 -7.35 -23.09 1.99
C GLU A 137 -8.67 -23.20 2.78
N SER A 138 -9.71 -22.54 2.29
CA SER A 138 -10.99 -22.45 2.98
C SER A 138 -12.17 -22.61 2.03
N SER A 139 -13.19 -23.34 2.45
CA SER A 139 -14.52 -23.40 1.81
C SER A 139 -15.49 -22.32 2.32
N ALA A 140 -15.03 -21.46 3.23
CA ALA A 140 -15.81 -20.36 3.79
C ALA A 140 -15.09 -19.01 3.67
N THR A 141 -15.85 -17.92 3.68
CA THR A 141 -15.32 -16.54 3.63
C THR A 141 -15.01 -15.96 5.02
N THR A 142 -15.15 -16.75 6.09
CA THR A 142 -14.84 -16.32 7.46
C THR A 142 -13.36 -15.99 7.56
N ASN A 143 -13.06 -14.75 7.94
CA ASN A 143 -11.71 -14.22 8.00
C ASN A 143 -11.49 -13.43 9.29
N ALA A 144 -10.22 -13.18 9.62
CA ALA A 144 -9.81 -12.43 10.80
C ALA A 144 -8.68 -11.45 10.46
N ASP A 145 -8.46 -10.49 11.35
CA ASP A 145 -7.33 -9.57 11.28
C ASP A 145 -6.02 -10.37 11.30
N MET A 146 -5.14 -10.10 10.34
CA MET A 146 -3.86 -10.78 10.15
C MET A 146 -2.74 -9.74 10.05
N SER A 147 -1.61 -10.01 10.70
CA SER A 147 -0.41 -9.19 10.57
C SER A 147 0.28 -9.47 9.23
N TYR A 148 0.62 -8.41 8.50
CA TYR A 148 1.42 -8.46 7.29
C TYR A 148 2.66 -7.61 7.45
N GLU A 149 3.82 -8.15 7.10
CA GLU A 149 5.07 -7.39 7.04
C GLU A 149 5.42 -7.06 5.58
N VAL A 150 5.72 -5.78 5.33
CA VAL A 150 6.20 -5.31 4.03
C VAL A 150 7.47 -6.08 3.62
N PRO A 151 7.60 -6.57 2.38
CA PRO A 151 8.80 -7.29 1.92
C PRO A 151 10.09 -6.46 2.01
N ASN A 152 11.25 -7.11 1.92
CA ASN A 152 12.54 -6.44 1.82
C ASN A 152 12.72 -5.76 0.46
N TYR A 153 13.45 -4.64 0.44
CA TYR A 153 13.57 -3.81 -0.76
C TYR A 153 14.30 -4.51 -1.91
N LEU A 154 15.42 -5.18 -1.62
CA LEU A 154 16.20 -5.88 -2.64
C LEU A 154 15.64 -7.29 -2.87
N ASP A 155 15.52 -7.67 -4.13
CA ASP A 155 15.00 -8.99 -4.53
C ASP A 155 15.78 -10.15 -3.88
N ALA A 156 17.11 -10.02 -3.79
CA ALA A 156 17.99 -11.04 -3.22
C ALA A 156 17.79 -11.26 -1.71
N ASP A 157 17.14 -10.32 -1.03
CA ASP A 157 16.86 -10.39 0.41
C ASP A 157 15.45 -10.94 0.71
N ASN A 158 14.73 -11.37 -0.34
CA ASN A 158 13.41 -11.97 -0.25
C ASN A 158 13.49 -13.48 -0.51
N GLY A 159 12.50 -14.22 -0.01
CA GLY A 159 12.29 -15.61 -0.38
C GLY A 159 11.75 -15.74 -1.80
N SER A 160 11.76 -16.98 -2.32
CA SER A 160 11.34 -17.28 -3.71
C SER A 160 9.92 -16.84 -4.05
N PHE A 161 9.06 -16.66 -3.04
CA PHE A 161 7.68 -16.22 -3.22
C PHE A 161 7.58 -14.82 -3.86
N TYR A 162 8.31 -13.84 -3.33
CA TYR A 162 8.25 -12.46 -3.84
C TYR A 162 8.98 -12.29 -5.18
N GLY A 163 9.72 -13.32 -5.62
CA GLY A 163 10.37 -13.35 -6.93
C GLY A 163 11.48 -12.31 -7.09
N THR A 164 11.67 -11.83 -8.32
CA THR A 164 12.77 -10.91 -8.69
C THR A 164 12.27 -9.53 -9.14
N THR A 165 11.14 -9.07 -8.61
CA THR A 165 10.50 -7.82 -9.03
C THR A 165 10.13 -6.89 -7.88
N THR A 166 10.41 -7.25 -6.63
CA THR A 166 10.14 -6.45 -5.44
C THR A 166 10.81 -5.08 -5.53
N LYS A 167 12.09 -5.03 -5.92
CA LYS A 167 12.81 -3.76 -6.05
C LYS A 167 12.17 -2.83 -7.09
N THR A 168 11.90 -3.37 -8.28
CA THR A 168 11.25 -2.63 -9.38
C THR A 168 9.92 -2.03 -8.93
N THR A 169 9.18 -2.81 -8.16
CA THR A 169 7.89 -2.47 -7.61
C THR A 169 7.99 -1.37 -6.56
N PHE A 170 8.95 -1.45 -5.65
CA PHE A 170 9.21 -0.40 -4.67
C PHE A 170 9.56 0.92 -5.37
N ASP A 171 10.50 0.87 -6.33
CA ASP A 171 10.93 2.06 -7.08
C ASP A 171 9.76 2.71 -7.84
N ALA A 172 8.91 1.90 -8.49
CA ALA A 172 7.76 2.39 -9.24
C ALA A 172 6.70 3.08 -8.37
N ASN A 173 6.65 2.74 -7.07
CA ASN A 173 5.69 3.29 -6.11
C ASN A 173 6.33 4.29 -5.13
N GLY A 174 7.58 4.71 -5.37
CA GLY A 174 8.28 5.67 -4.51
C GLY A 174 8.56 5.14 -3.11
N LEU A 175 8.72 3.82 -2.95
CA LEU A 175 8.93 3.15 -1.68
C LEU A 175 10.42 2.87 -1.45
N THR A 176 10.88 3.06 -0.22
CA THR A 176 12.21 2.59 0.21
C THR A 176 12.13 1.96 1.59
N LYS A 177 12.76 0.80 1.77
CA LYS A 177 12.83 0.07 3.05
C LYS A 177 14.25 -0.41 3.28
N VAL A 178 14.72 -0.32 4.51
CA VAL A 178 15.91 -1.03 4.99
C VAL A 178 15.47 -2.36 5.59
N ASN A 179 16.18 -3.45 5.32
CA ASN A 179 15.82 -4.77 5.84
C ASN A 179 15.64 -4.74 7.35
N ASP A 180 14.62 -5.45 7.83
CA ASP A 180 14.24 -5.56 9.24
C ASP A 180 13.92 -4.23 9.95
N ALA A 181 13.89 -3.11 9.22
CA ALA A 181 13.51 -1.83 9.79
C ALA A 181 12.01 -1.83 10.12
N ALA A 182 11.68 -1.33 11.31
CA ALA A 182 10.30 -1.17 11.78
C ALA A 182 9.48 -0.18 10.95
N THR A 183 10.13 0.59 10.07
CA THR A 183 9.49 1.55 9.17
C THR A 183 10.10 1.52 7.78
N PHE A 184 9.30 1.90 6.79
CA PHE A 184 9.73 2.23 5.43
C PHE A 184 9.29 3.66 5.10
N THR A 185 9.77 4.21 3.98
CA THR A 185 9.33 5.52 3.50
C THR A 185 8.64 5.42 2.16
N TRP A 186 7.69 6.33 1.96
CA TRP A 186 6.94 6.50 0.72
C TRP A 186 7.07 7.96 0.28
N ILE A 187 7.38 8.18 -0.99
CA ILE A 187 7.45 9.50 -1.63
C ILE A 187 6.52 9.50 -2.83
N ALA A 188 5.65 10.50 -2.92
CA ALA A 188 4.78 10.69 -4.07
C ALA A 188 4.69 12.15 -4.48
N ALA A 189 4.40 12.37 -5.76
CA ALA A 189 4.06 13.68 -6.28
C ALA A 189 2.70 14.12 -5.72
N LEU A 190 2.56 15.42 -5.45
CA LEU A 190 1.26 16.04 -5.26
C LEU A 190 0.51 16.05 -6.60
N SER A 191 -0.82 15.92 -6.56
CA SER A 191 -1.68 16.06 -7.74
C SER A 191 -1.48 17.39 -8.48
N SER A 192 -1.09 18.43 -7.77
CA SER A 192 -0.58 19.70 -8.29
C SER A 192 0.45 20.28 -7.33
N SER A 193 1.46 20.99 -7.85
CA SER A 193 2.36 21.78 -7.02
C SER A 193 1.59 22.82 -6.22
N TYR A 194 2.05 23.14 -5.02
CA TYR A 194 1.41 24.09 -4.13
C TYR A 194 2.40 25.15 -3.63
N THR A 195 2.03 26.42 -3.73
CA THR A 195 2.84 27.57 -3.28
C THR A 195 1.99 28.44 -2.35
N PRO A 196 2.21 28.40 -1.03
CA PRO A 196 1.42 29.19 -0.09
C PRO A 196 1.72 30.68 -0.24
N SER A 197 0.66 31.48 -0.08
CA SER A 197 0.71 32.93 0.08
C SER A 197 0.64 33.33 1.55
N ALA A 198 0.83 34.61 1.86
CA ALA A 198 0.70 35.12 3.23
C ALA A 198 -0.72 34.95 3.83
N SER A 199 -1.74 34.76 3.00
CA SER A 199 -3.13 34.53 3.42
C SER A 199 -3.57 33.06 3.30
N SER A 200 -2.67 32.16 2.93
CA SER A 200 -3.01 30.76 2.72
C SER A 200 -3.26 30.03 4.04
N ALA A 201 -4.29 29.18 4.05
CA ALA A 201 -4.66 28.29 5.14
C ALA A 201 -4.79 26.87 4.56
N PRO A 202 -3.68 26.26 4.12
CA PRO A 202 -3.70 25.04 3.32
C PRO A 202 -4.40 23.91 4.04
N LYS A 203 -5.31 23.24 3.35
CA LYS A 203 -5.87 21.94 3.71
C LYS A 203 -5.21 20.85 2.88
N ILE A 204 -4.63 19.87 3.56
CA ILE A 204 -4.17 18.63 2.92
C ILE A 204 -5.35 17.67 2.77
N THR A 205 -5.50 17.08 1.59
CA THR A 205 -6.45 16.01 1.32
C THR A 205 -5.69 14.79 0.83
N ILE A 206 -5.98 13.64 1.42
CA ILE A 206 -5.40 12.36 1.06
C ILE A 206 -6.55 11.40 0.72
N SER A 207 -6.35 10.59 -0.30
CA SER A 207 -7.30 9.56 -0.73
C SER A 207 -6.57 8.24 -0.93
N PHE A 208 -7.24 7.14 -0.60
CA PHE A 208 -6.70 5.79 -0.74
C PHE A 208 -7.66 4.97 -1.58
N ASP A 209 -7.11 4.19 -2.51
CA ASP A 209 -7.83 3.15 -3.24
C ASP A 209 -7.12 1.81 -3.02
N VAL A 210 -7.83 0.92 -2.33
CA VAL A 210 -7.39 -0.44 -2.00
C VAL A 210 -8.05 -1.50 -2.90
N THR A 211 -8.72 -1.09 -3.98
CA THR A 211 -9.34 -2.00 -4.94
C THR A 211 -8.30 -2.97 -5.49
N ASN A 212 -8.58 -4.28 -5.38
CA ASN A 212 -7.69 -5.36 -5.86
C ASN A 212 -6.29 -5.38 -5.23
N GLN A 213 -6.14 -4.86 -4.01
CA GLN A 213 -4.85 -4.84 -3.32
C GLN A 213 -4.59 -5.99 -2.35
N LEU A 214 -5.55 -6.89 -2.15
CA LEU A 214 -5.35 -8.14 -1.42
C LEU A 214 -5.12 -9.26 -2.44
N GLY A 215 -3.98 -9.95 -2.34
CA GLY A 215 -3.62 -11.02 -3.25
C GLY A 215 -3.38 -12.35 -2.53
N ALA A 216 -3.55 -13.44 -3.27
CA ALA A 216 -3.19 -14.78 -2.85
C ALA A 216 -2.53 -15.55 -3.99
N ALA A 217 -1.57 -16.40 -3.64
CA ALA A 217 -0.99 -17.38 -4.56
C ALA A 217 -0.83 -18.73 -3.86
N GLY A 218 -0.96 -19.82 -4.63
CA GLY A 218 -0.77 -21.17 -4.13
C GLY A 218 0.69 -21.46 -3.80
N VAL A 219 0.95 -21.97 -2.61
CA VAL A 219 2.26 -22.47 -2.19
C VAL A 219 2.15 -23.90 -1.68
N ASN A 220 3.09 -24.75 -2.06
CA ASN A 220 3.14 -26.12 -1.57
C ASN A 220 3.91 -26.19 -0.25
N VAL A 221 3.22 -26.53 0.83
CA VAL A 221 3.80 -26.75 2.16
C VAL A 221 3.71 -28.24 2.47
N SER A 222 4.85 -28.93 2.38
CA SER A 222 4.98 -30.36 2.71
C SER A 222 3.99 -31.26 1.96
N GLY A 223 3.72 -30.96 0.69
CA GLY A 223 2.79 -31.73 -0.16
C GLY A 223 1.36 -31.20 -0.18
N ASN A 224 1.01 -30.20 0.63
CA ASN A 224 -0.32 -29.59 0.64
C ASN A 224 -0.27 -28.19 0.02
N TRP A 225 -1.20 -27.88 -0.88
CA TRP A 225 -1.36 -26.52 -1.39
C TRP A 225 -2.03 -25.64 -0.35
N GLN A 226 -1.49 -24.45 -0.16
CA GLN A 226 -1.90 -23.48 0.86
C GLN A 226 -1.90 -22.08 0.25
N CYS A 227 -2.63 -21.16 0.85
CA CYS A 227 -2.73 -19.79 0.40
C CYS A 227 -1.59 -18.96 1.00
N ALA A 228 -0.71 -18.41 0.16
CA ALA A 228 0.20 -17.35 0.55
C ALA A 228 -0.45 -15.98 0.29
N ILE A 229 -0.79 -15.28 1.36
CA ILE A 229 -1.46 -13.98 1.33
C ILE A 229 -0.44 -12.85 1.32
N TYR A 230 -0.66 -11.87 0.46
CA TYR A 230 0.11 -10.64 0.39
C TYR A 230 -0.78 -9.44 0.08
N VAL A 231 -0.23 -8.23 0.26
CA VAL A 231 -0.89 -7.01 -0.18
C VAL A 231 -0.02 -6.19 -1.12
N LYS A 232 -0.72 -5.50 -2.02
CA LYS A 232 -0.15 -4.51 -2.92
C LYS A 232 -0.30 -3.11 -2.28
N PRO A 233 0.68 -2.21 -2.47
CA PRO A 233 0.55 -0.78 -2.25
C PRO A 233 -0.78 -0.22 -2.79
N PRO A 234 -1.50 0.57 -1.98
CA PRO A 234 -2.69 1.26 -2.44
C PRO A 234 -2.33 2.32 -3.49
N THR A 235 -3.31 2.70 -4.30
CA THR A 235 -3.20 3.97 -5.03
C THR A 235 -3.50 5.10 -4.06
N VAL A 236 -2.62 6.11 -4.00
CA VAL A 236 -2.75 7.23 -3.07
C VAL A 236 -2.76 8.54 -3.84
N GLY A 237 -3.81 9.35 -3.64
CA GLY A 237 -3.89 10.70 -4.17
C GLY A 237 -3.69 11.73 -3.07
N VAL A 238 -2.83 12.73 -3.30
CA VAL A 238 -2.56 13.81 -2.34
C VAL A 238 -2.70 15.18 -3.01
N SER A 239 -3.40 16.09 -2.36
CA SER A 239 -3.56 17.48 -2.81
C SER A 239 -3.45 18.46 -1.65
N LEU A 240 -2.96 19.67 -1.94
CA LEU A 240 -3.01 20.81 -1.04
C LEU A 240 -3.78 21.93 -1.73
N THR A 241 -4.76 22.49 -1.04
CA THR A 241 -5.58 23.62 -1.50
C THR A 241 -5.82 24.58 -0.36
N ASP A 242 -6.09 25.85 -0.66
CA ASP A 242 -6.68 26.79 0.31
C ASP A 242 -8.20 26.55 0.47
#